data_AF-A0A2S9ZWZ4-F1
#
_entry.id   AF-A0A2S9ZWZ4-F1
#
_cell.length_a   1.000
_cell.length_b   1.000
_cell.length_c   1.000
_cell.angle_alpha   90.00
_cell.angle_beta   90.00
_cell.angle_gamma   90.00
#
_symmetry.space_group_name_H-M   'P 1'
#
loop_
_entity.id
_entity.type
_entity.pdbx_description
1 polymer ?
#
loop_
_entity_poly.entity_id
_entity_poly.type
_entity_poly.pdbx_seq_one_letter_code
_entity_poly.pdbx_strand_id
1 'polypeptide(L)'
;MPSLSNSPLDLFISRAEHYAILGRDKLDSFVREHYIFVAVQLVVLSSFFFWSLQQAYPIEAPRRTADMDIQAKAADLAVKAADATVSAPAGDQKELDPPKDTPFSAEELAKYDGKDESTPIYVAIKGRIYDVSAKRDMYGPGCGYHVFVGKDASRALGKSSLKPEDAVADWSVLNDDEKKVLDDWEKYFQKRYNIVGRVSQ
;
A
#
# COMPACT_ATOMS: atom_id res chain seq x y z
N MET A 1 52.68 -15.00 -10.64
CA MET A 1 53.41 -13.74 -10.91
C MET A 1 52.60 -12.98 -11.96
N PRO A 2 51.87 -11.90 -11.62
CA PRO A 2 51.12 -11.17 -12.65
C PRO A 2 52.09 -10.36 -13.51
N SER A 3 52.03 -10.56 -14.82
CA SER A 3 52.84 -9.81 -15.79
C SER A 3 52.33 -8.37 -15.87
N LEU A 4 53.13 -7.43 -15.37
CA LEU A 4 52.87 -5.99 -15.55
C LEU A 4 53.14 -5.62 -17.02
N SER A 5 52.08 -5.62 -17.81
CA SER A 5 52.04 -4.96 -19.13
C SER A 5 52.22 -3.46 -18.89
N ASN A 6 53.39 -2.91 -19.23
CA ASN A 6 53.64 -1.47 -19.24
C ASN A 6 53.15 -0.86 -20.57
N SER A 7 51.89 -1.14 -20.95
CA SER A 7 51.29 -0.50 -22.11
C SER A 7 51.05 0.98 -21.81
N PRO A 8 51.37 1.90 -22.73
CA PRO A 8 51.07 3.33 -22.56
C PRO A 8 49.60 3.59 -22.22
N LEU A 9 48.69 2.78 -22.75
CA LEU A 9 47.25 2.89 -22.48
C LEU A 9 46.89 2.52 -21.03
N ASP A 10 47.54 1.50 -20.44
CA ASP A 10 47.31 1.10 -19.06
C ASP A 10 47.75 2.21 -18.09
N LEU A 11 48.85 2.90 -18.40
CA LEU A 11 49.33 4.07 -17.66
C LEU A 11 48.38 5.27 -17.78
N PHE A 12 47.80 5.52 -18.96
CA PHE A 12 46.81 6.58 -19.15
C PHE A 12 45.51 6.31 -18.39
N ILE A 13 44.99 5.08 -18.46
CA ILE A 13 43.78 4.66 -17.75
C ILE A 13 44.01 4.75 -16.24
N SER A 14 45.12 4.20 -15.73
CA SER A 14 45.47 4.27 -14.31
C SER A 14 45.59 5.70 -13.80
N ARG A 15 46.20 6.60 -14.60
CA ARG A 15 46.31 8.02 -14.26
C ARG A 15 44.94 8.73 -14.30
N ALA A 16 44.08 8.42 -15.25
CA ALA A 16 42.72 8.96 -15.34
C ALA A 16 41.86 8.50 -14.14
N GLU A 17 41.94 7.22 -13.77
CA GLU A 17 41.27 6.66 -12.60
C GLU A 17 41.77 7.33 -11.31
N HIS A 18 43.09 7.52 -11.17
CA HIS A 18 43.68 8.20 -10.01
C HIS A 18 43.19 9.65 -9.88
N TYR A 19 43.09 10.41 -10.98
CA TYR A 19 42.51 11.76 -10.94
C TYR A 19 41.01 11.78 -10.66
N ALA A 20 40.26 10.80 -11.17
CA ALA A 20 38.83 10.68 -10.90
C ALA A 20 38.54 10.36 -9.42
N ILE A 21 39.36 9.50 -8.80
CA ILE A 21 39.28 9.19 -7.37
C ILE A 21 39.62 10.43 -6.54
N LEU A 22 40.72 11.10 -6.85
CA LEU A 22 41.11 12.34 -6.14
C LEU A 22 40.05 13.44 -6.25
N GLY A 23 39.41 13.56 -7.42
CA GLY A 23 38.32 14.50 -7.66
C GLY A 23 37.08 14.18 -6.82
N ARG A 24 36.70 12.90 -6.76
CA ARG A 24 35.59 12.41 -5.94
C ARG A 24 35.85 12.66 -4.46
N ASP A 25 37.05 12.31 -3.97
CA ASP A 25 37.39 12.47 -2.56
C ASP A 25 37.41 13.94 -2.12
N LYS A 26 37.90 14.82 -3.00
CA LYS A 26 37.89 16.28 -2.76
C LYS A 26 36.47 16.84 -2.75
N LEU A 27 35.60 16.36 -3.64
CA LEU A 27 34.20 16.73 -3.67
C LEU A 27 33.47 16.23 -2.41
N ASP A 28 33.68 14.97 -2.03
CA ASP A 28 33.05 14.38 -0.85
C ASP A 28 33.54 15.03 0.45
N SER A 29 34.82 15.42 0.51
CA SER A 29 35.36 16.23 1.62
C SER A 29 34.69 17.59 1.68
N PHE A 30 34.58 18.28 0.54
CA PHE A 30 33.95 19.59 0.47
C PHE A 30 32.45 19.53 0.83
N VAL A 31 31.73 18.52 0.33
CA VAL A 31 30.32 18.27 0.66
C VAL A 31 30.15 17.91 2.14
N ARG A 32 31.07 17.15 2.75
CA ARG A 32 31.01 16.88 4.19
C ARG A 32 31.26 18.13 5.03
N GLU A 33 32.23 18.95 4.65
CA GLU A 33 32.59 20.18 5.35
C GLU A 33 31.52 21.28 5.19
N HIS A 34 30.84 21.31 4.03
CA HIS A 34 29.83 22.32 3.69
C HIS A 34 28.42 21.72 3.52
N TYR A 35 28.15 20.59 4.18
CA TYR A 35 26.94 19.77 3.97
C TYR A 35 25.66 20.57 4.07
N ILE A 36 25.54 21.40 5.11
CA ILE A 36 24.35 22.22 5.37
C ILE A 36 24.14 23.20 4.21
N PHE A 37 25.19 23.87 3.75
CA PHE A 37 25.12 24.82 2.65
C PHE A 37 24.71 24.14 1.33
N VAL A 38 25.29 22.98 1.02
CA VAL A 38 24.95 22.21 -0.20
C VAL A 38 23.51 21.68 -0.13
N ALA A 39 23.08 21.17 1.02
CA ALA A 39 21.72 20.66 1.21
C ALA A 39 20.67 21.77 1.06
N VAL A 40 20.89 22.94 1.66
CA VAL A 40 20.01 24.10 1.48
C VAL A 40 19.97 24.54 0.01
N GLN A 41 21.12 24.59 -0.66
CA GLN A 41 21.19 24.96 -2.08
C GLN A 41 20.40 23.99 -2.96
N LEU A 42 20.49 22.68 -2.72
CA LEU A 42 19.75 21.68 -3.48
C LEU A 42 18.24 21.80 -3.28
N VAL A 43 17.78 22.04 -2.05
CA VAL A 43 16.34 22.25 -1.75
C VAL A 43 15.82 23.54 -2.41
N VAL A 44 16.61 24.61 -2.40
CA VAL A 44 16.24 25.88 -3.05
C VAL A 44 16.19 25.72 -4.57
N LEU A 45 17.20 25.07 -5.17
CA LEU A 45 17.26 24.83 -6.61
C LEU A 45 16.17 23.86 -7.08
N SER A 46 15.86 22.81 -6.32
CA SER A 46 14.74 21.92 -6.64
C SER A 46 13.42 22.67 -6.58
N SER A 47 13.20 23.49 -5.55
CA SER A 47 11.99 24.30 -5.41
C SER A 47 11.82 25.29 -6.56
N PHE A 48 12.91 25.94 -6.98
CA PHE A 48 12.91 26.86 -8.12
C PHE A 48 12.67 26.13 -9.44
N PHE A 49 13.26 24.94 -9.62
CA PHE A 49 13.03 24.11 -10.80
C PHE A 49 11.57 23.66 -10.90
N PHE A 50 10.98 23.18 -9.81
CA PHE A 50 9.55 22.84 -9.76
C PHE A 50 8.65 24.04 -10.03
N TRP A 51 8.96 25.19 -9.44
CA TRP A 51 8.25 26.44 -9.71
C TRP A 51 8.37 26.88 -11.19
N SER A 52 9.55 26.70 -11.78
CA SER A 52 9.81 26.99 -13.20
C SER A 52 9.07 26.03 -14.13
N LEU A 53 9.01 24.73 -13.80
CA LEU A 53 8.21 23.75 -14.52
C LEU A 53 6.72 24.11 -14.50
N GLN A 54 6.22 24.61 -13.36
CA GLN A 54 4.83 25.02 -13.22
C GLN A 54 4.50 26.29 -14.03
N GLN A 55 5.46 27.19 -14.26
CA GLN A 55 5.28 28.33 -15.16
C GLN A 55 5.41 27.97 -16.64
N ALA A 56 6.35 27.09 -16.98
CA ALA A 56 6.59 26.68 -18.37
C ALA A 56 5.48 25.77 -18.92
N TYR A 57 4.82 25.01 -18.04
CA TYR A 57 3.70 24.14 -18.38
C TYR A 57 2.49 24.49 -17.50
N PRO A 58 1.76 25.58 -17.84
CA PRO A 58 0.47 25.82 -17.21
C PRO A 58 -0.42 24.61 -17.49
N ILE A 59 -0.91 23.96 -16.43
CA ILE A 59 -1.87 22.87 -16.55
C ILE A 59 -3.17 23.50 -17.07
N GLU A 60 -3.39 23.41 -18.38
CA GLU A 60 -4.63 23.85 -19.01
C GLU A 60 -5.78 23.05 -18.37
N ALA A 61 -6.64 23.73 -17.62
CA ALA A 61 -7.76 23.07 -16.97
C ALA A 61 -8.70 22.51 -18.05
N PRO A 62 -9.01 21.20 -18.03
CA PRO A 62 -9.93 20.62 -19.00
C PRO A 62 -11.29 21.32 -18.92
N ARG A 63 -11.87 21.61 -20.08
CA ARG A 63 -13.15 22.33 -20.22
C ARG A 63 -14.24 21.57 -19.44
N ARG A 64 -14.74 22.15 -18.35
CA ARG A 64 -15.80 21.58 -17.49
C ARG A 64 -17.00 21.17 -18.35
N THR A 65 -17.20 19.87 -18.52
CA THR A 65 -18.45 19.27 -18.98
C THR A 65 -19.07 18.55 -17.79
N ALA A 66 -20.40 18.45 -17.73
CA ALA A 66 -21.10 17.81 -16.60
C ALA A 66 -20.64 16.37 -16.34
N ASP A 67 -20.11 15.70 -17.36
CA ASP A 67 -19.49 14.37 -17.27
C ASP A 67 -18.23 14.37 -16.39
N MET A 68 -17.47 15.47 -16.40
CA MET A 68 -16.30 15.65 -15.55
C MET A 68 -16.66 15.86 -14.08
N ASP A 69 -17.84 16.39 -13.74
CA ASP A 69 -18.24 16.50 -12.33
C ASP A 69 -18.55 15.12 -11.74
N ILE A 70 -19.12 14.20 -12.53
CA ILE A 70 -19.33 12.81 -12.12
C ILE A 70 -17.99 12.08 -12.01
N GLN A 71 -17.09 12.28 -12.98
CA GLN A 71 -15.80 11.58 -13.03
C GLN A 71 -14.78 12.16 -12.04
N ALA A 72 -14.80 13.47 -11.78
CA ALA A 72 -14.01 14.11 -10.72
C ALA A 72 -14.54 13.75 -9.34
N LYS A 73 -15.86 13.64 -9.15
CA LYS A 73 -16.42 13.15 -7.89
C LYS A 73 -16.12 11.68 -7.65
N ALA A 74 -16.12 10.85 -8.70
CA ALA A 74 -15.68 9.46 -8.64
C ALA A 74 -14.17 9.33 -8.40
N ALA A 75 -13.35 10.19 -9.01
CA ALA A 75 -11.91 10.24 -8.80
C ALA A 75 -11.56 10.74 -7.39
N ASP A 76 -12.22 11.76 -6.87
CA ASP A 76 -12.06 12.23 -5.49
C ASP A 76 -12.55 11.16 -4.49
N LEU A 77 -13.61 10.41 -4.81
CA LEU A 77 -14.03 9.24 -4.02
C LEU A 77 -12.98 8.11 -4.08
N ALA A 78 -12.37 7.86 -5.24
CA ALA A 78 -11.34 6.85 -5.41
C ALA A 78 -10.02 7.27 -4.74
N VAL A 79 -9.64 8.54 -4.78
CA VAL A 79 -8.49 9.11 -4.07
C VAL A 79 -8.75 9.09 -2.57
N LYS A 80 -9.96 9.43 -2.11
CA LYS A 80 -10.36 9.28 -0.70
C LYS A 80 -10.41 7.82 -0.26
N ALA A 81 -10.75 6.89 -1.15
CA ALA A 81 -10.68 5.44 -0.90
C ALA A 81 -9.22 4.92 -0.89
N ALA A 82 -8.35 5.49 -1.74
CA ALA A 82 -6.92 5.17 -1.81
C ALA A 82 -6.13 5.72 -0.60
N ASP A 83 -6.47 6.93 -0.14
CA ASP A 83 -5.90 7.52 1.08
C ASP A 83 -6.40 6.76 2.34
N ALA A 84 -7.63 6.23 2.26
CA ALA A 84 -8.15 5.21 3.17
C ALA A 84 -7.48 3.82 3.04
N THR A 85 -6.61 3.59 2.05
CA THR A 85 -5.89 2.32 1.88
C THR A 85 -4.53 2.33 2.59
N VAL A 86 -3.99 3.50 2.97
CA VAL A 86 -2.78 3.63 3.83
C VAL A 86 -3.14 3.78 5.31
N SER A 87 -4.40 4.07 5.61
CA SER A 87 -5.02 3.78 6.91
C SER A 87 -6.51 3.65 6.69
N ALA A 88 -7.02 2.41 6.82
CA ALA A 88 -8.46 2.15 6.81
C ALA A 88 -9.16 3.13 7.78
N PRO A 89 -10.07 3.99 7.31
CA PRO A 89 -10.64 5.05 8.12
C PRO A 89 -11.52 4.40 9.18
N ALA A 90 -11.01 4.53 10.41
CA ALA A 90 -11.67 4.29 11.66
C ALA A 90 -13.20 4.45 11.54
N GLY A 91 -13.93 3.34 11.57
CA GLY A 91 -15.30 3.36 12.04
C GLY A 91 -15.27 3.64 13.53
N ASP A 92 -15.89 4.75 13.94
CA ASP A 92 -16.37 4.93 15.30
C ASP A 92 -17.36 3.82 15.65
N GLN A 93 -17.41 3.51 16.95
CA GLN A 93 -18.53 2.98 17.78
C GLN A 93 -18.06 1.76 18.59
N LYS A 94 -17.95 1.84 19.93
CA LYS A 94 -19.00 1.83 20.96
C LYS A 94 -19.59 0.42 21.14
N GLU A 95 -18.88 -0.36 21.97
CA GLU A 95 -19.27 -1.66 22.54
C GLU A 95 -19.36 -2.83 21.52
N LEU A 96 -18.31 -3.65 21.47
CA LEU A 96 -18.27 -4.88 20.68
C LEU A 96 -19.12 -5.95 21.35
N ASP A 97 -19.95 -6.66 20.57
CA ASP A 97 -20.72 -7.80 21.08
C ASP A 97 -19.78 -8.93 21.55
N PRO A 98 -20.20 -9.77 22.51
CA PRO A 98 -19.41 -10.91 22.95
C PRO A 98 -18.97 -11.78 21.76
N PRO A 99 -17.68 -12.15 21.66
CA PRO A 99 -17.20 -13.02 20.61
C PRO A 99 -18.01 -14.32 20.57
N LYS A 100 -18.58 -14.65 19.41
CA LYS A 100 -19.25 -15.92 19.18
C LYS A 100 -18.27 -16.89 18.55
N ASP A 101 -18.29 -18.13 19.00
CA ASP A 101 -17.46 -19.23 18.50
C ASP A 101 -18.26 -20.20 17.61
N THR A 102 -19.29 -19.70 16.94
CA THR A 102 -20.09 -20.50 16.02
C THR A 102 -19.21 -20.98 14.86
N PRO A 103 -19.11 -22.30 14.61
CA PRO A 103 -18.39 -22.81 13.46
C PRO A 103 -19.21 -22.53 12.19
N PHE A 104 -18.58 -21.94 11.18
CA PHE A 104 -19.13 -21.79 9.84
C PHE A 104 -18.29 -22.56 8.85
N SER A 105 -18.94 -23.18 7.87
CA SER A 105 -18.25 -23.70 6.68
C SER A 105 -17.91 -22.58 5.70
N ALA A 106 -16.92 -22.79 4.85
CA ALA A 106 -16.57 -21.84 3.79
C ALA A 106 -17.75 -21.58 2.83
N GLU A 107 -18.59 -22.59 2.58
CA GLU A 107 -19.79 -22.49 1.75
C GLU A 107 -20.89 -21.65 2.42
N GLU A 108 -21.03 -21.74 3.74
CA GLU A 108 -21.94 -20.88 4.50
C GLU A 108 -21.44 -19.44 4.53
N LEU A 109 -20.14 -19.23 4.72
CA LEU A 109 -19.54 -17.89 4.69
C LEU A 109 -19.80 -17.20 3.35
N ALA A 110 -19.70 -17.93 2.24
CA ALA A 110 -19.94 -17.41 0.89
C ALA A 110 -21.38 -16.92 0.65
N LYS A 111 -22.35 -17.32 1.48
CA LYS A 111 -23.73 -16.81 1.41
C LYS A 111 -23.86 -15.39 1.95
N TYR A 112 -22.91 -14.94 2.77
CA TYR A 112 -22.88 -13.60 3.36
C TYR A 112 -22.07 -12.63 2.49
N ASP A 113 -22.42 -12.56 1.20
CA ASP A 113 -21.74 -11.75 0.19
C ASP A 113 -22.15 -10.27 0.19
N GLY A 114 -23.17 -9.90 0.97
CA GLY A 114 -23.65 -8.52 1.05
C GLY A 114 -24.33 -8.01 -0.21
N LYS A 115 -24.79 -8.89 -1.12
CA LYS A 115 -25.58 -8.47 -2.30
C LYS A 115 -26.88 -7.80 -1.91
N ASP A 116 -27.54 -8.32 -0.87
CA ASP A 116 -28.74 -7.72 -0.32
C ASP A 116 -28.38 -6.75 0.80
N GLU A 117 -29.08 -5.61 0.85
CA GLU A 117 -28.90 -4.60 1.91
C GLU A 117 -29.28 -5.14 3.29
N SER A 118 -30.17 -6.14 3.35
CA SER A 118 -30.62 -6.78 4.59
C SER A 118 -29.70 -7.90 5.07
N THR A 119 -28.75 -8.36 4.26
CA THR A 119 -27.86 -9.48 4.59
C THR A 119 -26.54 -8.94 5.13
N PRO A 120 -26.07 -9.42 6.29
CA PRO A 120 -24.79 -8.98 6.84
C PRO A 120 -23.62 -9.41 5.95
N ILE A 121 -22.51 -8.67 6.07
CA ILE A 121 -21.29 -8.83 5.28
C ILE A 121 -20.22 -9.42 6.20
N TYR A 122 -19.75 -10.61 5.88
CA TYR A 122 -18.74 -11.31 6.68
C TYR A 122 -17.43 -11.46 5.93
N VAL A 123 -16.32 -11.31 6.66
CA VAL A 123 -14.96 -11.52 6.16
C VAL A 123 -14.23 -12.42 7.14
N ALA A 124 -13.56 -13.46 6.64
CA ALA A 124 -12.71 -14.31 7.46
C ALA A 124 -11.24 -13.89 7.37
N ILE A 125 -10.56 -13.88 8.51
CA ILE A 125 -9.12 -13.63 8.64
C ILE A 125 -8.57 -14.61 9.66
N LYS A 126 -7.58 -15.40 9.25
CA LYS A 126 -6.95 -16.50 10.00
C LYS A 126 -8.01 -17.44 10.60
N GLY A 127 -9.05 -17.74 9.82
CA GLY A 127 -10.18 -18.56 10.25
C GLY A 127 -11.11 -17.92 11.28
N ARG A 128 -10.97 -16.63 11.63
CA ARG A 128 -11.93 -15.87 12.44
C ARG A 128 -12.83 -15.03 11.56
N ILE A 129 -14.14 -15.03 11.84
CA ILE A 129 -15.12 -14.33 11.02
C ILE A 129 -15.50 -13.03 11.69
N TYR A 130 -15.37 -11.94 10.95
CA TYR A 130 -15.64 -10.59 11.37
C TYR A 130 -16.88 -10.04 10.65
N ASP A 131 -17.76 -9.39 11.42
CA ASP A 131 -18.88 -8.64 10.87
C ASP A 131 -18.44 -7.26 10.40
N VAL A 132 -18.41 -7.05 9.08
CA VAL A 132 -18.05 -5.78 8.44
C VAL A 132 -19.26 -5.07 7.83
N SER A 133 -20.49 -5.47 8.20
CA SER A 133 -21.74 -4.88 7.68
C SER A 133 -21.83 -3.37 7.90
N ALA A 134 -21.23 -2.87 8.99
CA ALA A 134 -21.14 -1.44 9.31
C ALA A 134 -20.37 -0.61 8.27
N LYS A 135 -19.57 -1.26 7.42
CA LYS A 135 -18.73 -0.63 6.38
C LYS A 135 -19.10 -1.13 4.98
N ARG A 136 -20.40 -1.20 4.69
CA ARG A 136 -20.91 -1.54 3.35
C ARG A 136 -20.37 -0.60 2.25
N ASP A 137 -20.00 0.63 2.57
CA ASP A 137 -19.34 1.53 1.61
C ASP A 137 -17.99 1.03 1.10
N MET A 138 -17.29 0.16 1.84
CA MET A 138 -16.00 -0.42 1.44
C MET A 138 -16.09 -1.87 0.99
N TYR A 139 -16.97 -2.66 1.63
CA TYR A 139 -17.13 -4.10 1.37
C TYR A 139 -18.35 -4.44 0.50
N GLY A 140 -19.20 -3.46 0.19
CA GLY A 140 -20.39 -3.64 -0.62
C GLY A 140 -20.10 -3.98 -2.08
N PRO A 141 -21.13 -4.42 -2.82
CA PRO A 141 -20.97 -4.82 -4.22
C PRO A 141 -20.47 -3.65 -5.07
N GLY A 142 -19.39 -3.89 -5.83
CA GLY A 142 -18.73 -2.89 -6.68
C GLY A 142 -17.59 -2.12 -6.00
N CYS A 143 -17.37 -2.31 -4.70
CA CYS A 143 -16.25 -1.69 -3.98
C CYS A 143 -14.97 -2.53 -4.04
N GLY A 144 -13.81 -1.89 -3.85
CA GLY A 144 -12.50 -2.55 -4.00
C GLY A 144 -12.24 -3.71 -3.03
N TYR A 145 -12.81 -3.67 -1.82
CA TYR A 145 -12.65 -4.72 -0.81
C TYR A 145 -13.75 -5.78 -0.84
N HIS A 146 -14.70 -5.67 -1.77
CA HIS A 146 -15.76 -6.66 -1.95
C HIS A 146 -15.22 -8.06 -2.23
N VAL A 147 -14.02 -8.13 -2.83
CA VAL A 147 -13.31 -9.37 -3.15
C VAL A 147 -13.04 -10.27 -1.93
N PHE A 148 -13.00 -9.69 -0.72
CA PHE A 148 -12.76 -10.39 0.53
C PHE A 148 -14.03 -10.90 1.21
N VAL A 149 -15.18 -10.45 0.75
CA VAL A 149 -16.46 -10.77 1.37
C VAL A 149 -16.85 -12.21 1.11
N GLY A 150 -17.38 -12.87 2.13
CA GLY A 150 -17.85 -14.24 2.08
C GLY A 150 -16.73 -15.26 1.94
N LYS A 151 -15.48 -14.85 2.15
CA LYS A 151 -14.28 -15.67 1.97
C LYS A 151 -13.26 -15.39 3.06
N ASP A 152 -12.24 -16.23 3.11
CA ASP A 152 -11.06 -15.97 3.93
C ASP A 152 -10.05 -15.13 3.13
N ALA A 153 -9.77 -13.94 3.66
CA ALA A 153 -8.90 -12.94 3.06
C ALA A 153 -7.46 -13.00 3.60
N SER A 154 -7.10 -14.02 4.37
CA SER A 154 -5.80 -14.10 5.05
C SER A 154 -4.62 -13.92 4.09
N ARG A 155 -4.60 -14.68 2.98
CA ARG A 155 -3.49 -14.59 2.02
C ARG A 155 -3.47 -13.24 1.32
N ALA A 156 -4.63 -12.75 0.91
CA ALA A 156 -4.75 -11.47 0.23
C ALA A 156 -4.30 -10.29 1.10
N LEU A 157 -4.69 -10.26 2.37
CA LEU A 157 -4.29 -9.23 3.33
C LEU A 157 -2.79 -9.28 3.62
N GLY A 158 -2.22 -10.47 3.80
CA GLY A 158 -0.77 -10.64 3.97
C GLY A 158 0.03 -10.14 2.78
N LYS A 159 -0.44 -10.42 1.55
CA LYS A 159 0.17 -9.92 0.31
C LYS A 159 -0.19 -8.48 -0.04
N SER A 160 -1.12 -7.85 0.70
CA SER A 160 -1.72 -6.56 0.34
C SER A 160 -2.26 -6.54 -1.10
N SER A 161 -2.91 -7.64 -1.52
CA SER A 161 -3.43 -7.86 -2.87
C SER A 161 -4.96 -7.80 -2.87
N LEU A 162 -5.55 -7.04 -3.80
CA LEU A 162 -7.01 -6.97 -4.00
C LEU A 162 -7.50 -7.96 -5.08
N LYS A 163 -6.68 -8.95 -5.44
CA LYS A 163 -7.03 -9.89 -6.49
C LYS A 163 -7.90 -11.03 -5.95
N PRO A 164 -8.93 -11.46 -6.71
CA PRO A 164 -9.83 -12.54 -6.28
C PRO A 164 -9.13 -13.89 -6.13
N GLU A 165 -8.04 -14.11 -6.87
CA GLU A 165 -7.20 -15.30 -6.78
C GLU A 165 -6.43 -15.39 -5.46
N ASP A 166 -6.13 -14.27 -4.81
CA ASP A 166 -5.40 -14.24 -3.55
C ASP A 166 -6.31 -14.36 -2.32
N ALA A 167 -7.63 -14.18 -2.48
CA ALA A 167 -8.63 -14.28 -1.41
C ALA A 167 -8.93 -15.75 -1.05
N VAL A 168 -7.94 -16.40 -0.47
CA VAL A 168 -8.02 -17.77 0.04
C VAL A 168 -7.54 -17.88 1.48
N ALA A 169 -7.99 -18.94 2.15
CA ALA A 169 -7.64 -19.23 3.53
C ALA A 169 -6.20 -19.73 3.71
N ASP A 170 -5.59 -20.30 2.66
CA ASP A 170 -4.21 -20.79 2.77
C ASP A 170 -3.20 -19.64 2.79
N TRP A 171 -2.82 -19.21 3.99
CA TRP A 171 -1.80 -18.21 4.26
C TRP A 171 -0.43 -18.82 4.63
N SER A 172 -0.28 -20.15 4.52
CA SER A 172 1.00 -20.83 4.83
C SER A 172 2.12 -20.47 3.84
N VAL A 173 1.73 -20.13 2.62
CA VAL A 173 2.61 -19.73 1.50
C VAL A 173 3.23 -18.35 1.71
N LEU A 174 2.76 -17.57 2.69
CA LEU A 174 3.25 -16.23 2.97
C LEU A 174 4.66 -16.25 3.59
N ASN A 175 5.46 -15.26 3.22
CA ASN A 175 6.77 -14.99 3.82
C ASN A 175 6.61 -14.39 5.23
N ASP A 176 7.68 -14.37 6.03
CA ASP A 176 7.61 -13.90 7.42
C ASP A 176 7.21 -12.43 7.55
N ASP A 177 7.58 -11.58 6.59
CA ASP A 177 7.16 -10.18 6.58
C ASP A 177 5.68 -10.02 6.20
N GLU A 178 5.17 -10.81 5.26
CA GLU A 178 3.76 -10.84 4.88
C GLU A 178 2.88 -11.39 6.03
N LYS A 179 3.40 -12.34 6.81
CA LYS A 179 2.75 -12.84 8.03
C LYS A 179 2.64 -11.76 9.10
N LYS A 180 3.65 -10.91 9.27
CA LYS A 180 3.56 -9.76 10.19
C LYS A 180 2.47 -8.79 9.76
N VAL A 181 2.38 -8.49 8.46
CA VAL A 181 1.32 -7.64 7.89
C VAL A 181 -0.05 -8.26 8.16
N LEU A 182 -0.21 -9.56 7.95
CA LEU A 182 -1.45 -10.28 8.26
C LEU A 182 -1.81 -10.22 9.75
N ASP A 183 -0.83 -10.38 10.65
CA ASP A 183 -1.05 -10.28 12.09
C ASP A 183 -1.49 -8.87 12.52
N ASP A 184 -0.96 -7.84 11.88
CA ASP A 184 -1.36 -6.46 12.14
C ASP A 184 -2.79 -6.19 11.64
N TRP A 185 -3.14 -6.71 10.46
CA TRP A 185 -4.52 -6.69 9.96
C TRP A 185 -5.48 -7.42 10.91
N GLU A 186 -5.11 -8.61 11.38
CA GLU A 186 -5.93 -9.37 12.32
C GLU A 186 -6.17 -8.58 13.62
N LYS A 187 -5.13 -7.99 14.21
CA LYS A 187 -5.27 -7.13 15.40
C LYS A 187 -6.13 -5.90 15.13
N TYR A 188 -6.02 -5.32 13.94
CA TYR A 188 -6.86 -4.20 13.52
C TYR A 188 -8.33 -4.59 13.49
N PHE A 189 -8.66 -5.74 12.87
CA PHE A 189 -10.03 -6.23 12.78
C PHE A 189 -10.61 -6.61 14.15
N GLN A 190 -9.84 -7.26 15.03
CA GLN A 190 -10.28 -7.62 16.38
C GLN A 190 -10.73 -6.42 17.22
N LYS A 191 -10.12 -5.25 17.01
CA LYS A 191 -10.46 -4.04 17.77
C LYS A 191 -11.68 -3.30 17.22
N ARG A 192 -12.09 -3.61 15.99
CA ARG A 192 -13.01 -2.78 15.19
C ARG A 192 -14.29 -3.48 14.77
N TYR A 193 -14.27 -4.81 14.72
CA TYR A 193 -15.38 -5.61 14.23
C TYR A 193 -15.71 -6.72 15.21
N ASN A 194 -16.98 -7.07 15.28
CA ASN A 194 -17.47 -8.16 16.11
C ASN A 194 -17.03 -9.50 15.51
N ILE A 195 -16.54 -10.39 16.37
CA ILE A 195 -16.21 -11.77 15.98
C ILE A 195 -17.50 -12.59 16.06
N VAL A 196 -18.00 -13.03 14.92
CA VAL A 196 -19.27 -13.78 14.83
C VAL A 196 -19.07 -15.30 14.85
N GLY A 197 -17.85 -15.77 14.59
CA GLY A 197 -17.56 -17.20 14.52
C GLY A 197 -16.15 -17.51 14.04
N ARG A 198 -15.94 -18.78 13.75
CA ARG A 198 -14.73 -19.29 13.10
C ARG A 198 -15.06 -20.14 11.90
N VAL A 199 -14.22 -20.07 10.88
CA VAL A 199 -14.30 -20.94 9.71
C VAL A 199 -13.68 -22.28 10.07
N SER A 200 -14.45 -23.37 9.96
CA SER A 200 -13.89 -24.72 10.03
C SER A 200 -13.15 -25.00 8.71
N GLN A 201 -11.82 -24.96 8.78
CA GLN A 201 -10.91 -25.33 7.68
C GLN A 201 -10.84 -26.85 7.53
#